data_AF-A0ABC8JYW7-F1
#
_entry.id   AF-A0ABC8JYW7-F1
#
_cell.length_a   1.000
_cell.length_b   1.000
_cell.length_c   1.000
_cell.angle_alpha   90.00
_cell.angle_beta   90.00
_cell.angle_gamma   90.00
#
_symmetry.space_group_name_H-M   'P 1'
#
loop_
_entity.id
_entity.type
_entity.pdbx_description
1 polymer ?
#
loop_
_entity_poly.entity_id
_entity_poly.type
_entity_poly.pdbx_seq_one_letter_code
_entity_poly.pdbx_strand_id
1 'polypeptide(L)'
;MGKEYLKLLLLLLFLLHHVDSASIIKHLPGFEGPLPFELETGYIGIGEAEEVQLFYYFIKSERNPAEDPLLLWLSGGPGCSSLSAFLLENGPLTIKLDGYNGGIPSLVSSTYSWTNVIANVIYLDQPVGSGFSFSKTPRVDIPSDTGEAKRVHEFLQKQLFKKSQKGYVLGNPITSNGSPINYRIPFSHGMALISDELYEV
;
A
#
# COMPACT_ATOMS: atom_id res chain seq x y z
N MET A 1 48.19 -13.89 -6.16
CA MET A 1 46.90 -14.36 -6.70
C MET A 1 45.71 -13.99 -5.81
N GLY A 2 45.66 -14.35 -4.51
CA GLY A 2 44.43 -14.19 -3.70
C GLY A 2 43.87 -12.77 -3.44
N LYS A 3 44.68 -11.71 -3.47
CA LYS A 3 44.20 -10.33 -3.23
C LYS A 3 43.35 -9.77 -4.38
N GLU A 4 43.64 -10.17 -5.61
CA GLU A 4 42.88 -9.77 -6.80
C GLU A 4 41.52 -10.49 -6.84
N TYR A 5 41.48 -11.78 -6.47
CA TYR A 5 40.23 -12.53 -6.33
C TYR A 5 39.34 -11.99 -5.22
N LEU A 6 39.92 -11.57 -4.08
CA LEU A 6 39.15 -10.97 -2.99
C LEU A 6 38.53 -9.63 -3.40
N LYS A 7 39.28 -8.78 -4.12
CA LYS A 7 38.75 -7.53 -4.70
C LYS A 7 37.66 -7.81 -5.74
N LEU A 8 37.84 -8.81 -6.60
CA LEU A 8 36.85 -9.21 -7.60
C LEU A 8 35.57 -9.74 -6.93
N LEU A 9 35.71 -10.53 -5.85
CA LEU A 9 34.59 -11.05 -5.05
C LEU A 9 33.83 -9.92 -4.35
N LEU A 10 34.54 -8.97 -3.73
CA LEU A 10 33.93 -7.78 -3.16
C LEU A 10 33.23 -6.93 -4.24
N LEU A 11 33.84 -6.76 -5.42
CA LEU A 11 33.23 -6.04 -6.55
C LEU A 11 31.97 -6.74 -7.07
N LEU A 12 31.97 -8.08 -7.14
CA LEU A 12 30.82 -8.91 -7.48
C LEU A 12 29.70 -8.82 -6.42
N LEU A 13 30.05 -8.72 -5.15
CA LEU A 13 29.10 -8.48 -4.05
C LEU A 13 28.49 -7.08 -4.10
N PHE A 14 29.23 -6.08 -4.57
CA PHE A 14 28.70 -4.73 -4.86
C PHE A 14 27.87 -4.66 -6.16
N LEU A 15 28.09 -5.60 -7.10
CA LEU A 15 27.35 -5.71 -8.35
C LEU A 15 26.05 -6.52 -8.23
N LEU A 16 25.85 -7.24 -7.12
CA LEU A 16 24.53 -7.70 -6.66
C LEU A 16 23.69 -6.49 -6.26
N HIS A 17 23.33 -5.67 -7.25
CA HIS A 17 22.25 -4.72 -7.09
C HIS A 17 20.99 -5.57 -6.91
N HIS A 18 20.29 -5.36 -5.79
CA HIS A 18 18.89 -5.74 -5.66
C HIS A 18 18.19 -5.18 -6.90
N VAL A 19 17.69 -6.07 -7.76
CA VAL A 19 16.89 -5.63 -8.91
C VAL A 19 15.52 -5.34 -8.34
N ASP A 20 15.37 -4.17 -7.74
CA ASP A 20 14.05 -3.64 -7.42
C ASP A 20 13.35 -3.36 -8.75
N SER A 21 12.26 -4.07 -9.00
CA SER A 21 11.44 -3.88 -10.20
C SER A 21 10.57 -2.65 -9.96
N ALA A 22 11.12 -1.46 -10.18
CA ALA A 22 10.43 -0.19 -10.05
C ALA A 22 10.30 0.51 -11.41
N SER A 23 9.22 1.26 -11.61
CA SER A 23 8.95 2.00 -12.84
C SER A 23 8.23 3.31 -12.55
N ILE A 24 8.76 4.40 -13.12
CA ILE A 24 8.09 5.71 -13.08
C ILE A 24 6.99 5.75 -14.13
N ILE A 25 5.76 5.93 -13.67
CA ILE A 25 4.57 6.03 -14.49
C ILE A 25 4.31 7.49 -14.81
N LYS A 26 4.31 7.83 -16.11
CA LYS A 26 4.06 9.20 -16.59
C LYS A 26 2.65 9.39 -17.14
N HIS A 27 1.99 8.31 -17.53
CA HIS A 27 0.66 8.33 -18.15
C HIS A 27 -0.15 7.14 -17.65
N LEU A 28 -1.43 7.36 -17.38
CA LEU A 28 -2.39 6.31 -17.03
C LEU A 28 -3.57 6.33 -18.01
N PRO A 29 -4.07 5.18 -18.45
CA PRO A 29 -5.33 5.12 -19.18
C PRO A 29 -6.45 5.80 -18.37
N GLY A 30 -7.24 6.63 -19.03
CA GLY A 30 -8.32 7.38 -18.40
C GLY A 30 -7.91 8.75 -17.84
N PHE A 31 -6.63 9.05 -17.69
CA PHE A 31 -6.16 10.39 -17.32
C PHE A 31 -5.76 11.19 -18.57
N GLU A 32 -6.18 12.44 -18.66
CA GLU A 32 -5.85 13.30 -19.80
C GLU A 32 -4.46 13.94 -19.62
N GLY A 33 -3.52 13.59 -20.50
CA GLY A 33 -2.16 14.12 -20.49
C GLY A 33 -1.21 13.40 -19.51
N PRO A 34 -0.02 13.97 -19.25
CA PRO A 34 0.93 13.42 -18.28
C PRO A 34 0.43 13.62 -16.85
N LEU A 35 0.79 12.69 -15.96
CA LEU A 35 0.49 12.82 -14.54
C LEU A 35 1.19 14.06 -13.95
N PRO A 36 0.49 14.89 -13.14
CA PRO A 36 1.07 16.09 -12.56
C PRO A 36 1.96 15.80 -11.33
N PHE A 37 2.07 14.53 -10.92
CA PHE A 37 2.88 14.05 -9.80
C PHE A 37 3.74 12.86 -10.23
N GLU A 38 4.79 12.59 -9.46
CA GLU A 38 5.63 11.41 -9.68
C GLU A 38 5.01 10.19 -9.02
N LEU A 39 4.51 9.27 -9.85
CA LEU A 39 4.07 7.93 -9.47
C LEU A 39 5.16 6.93 -9.84
N GLU A 40 5.66 6.20 -8.85
CA GLU A 40 6.46 5.00 -9.03
C GLU A 40 5.63 3.78 -8.65
N THR A 41 5.68 2.72 -9.44
CA THR A 41 5.14 1.43 -9.05
C THR A 41 6.21 0.36 -9.14
N GLY A 42 6.09 -0.66 -8.29
CA GLY A 42 7.08 -1.72 -8.32
C GLY A 42 6.81 -2.86 -7.38
N TYR A 43 7.73 -3.81 -7.38
CA TYR A 43 7.74 -4.95 -6.48
C TYR A 43 8.96 -4.95 -5.57
N ILE A 44 8.74 -5.33 -4.32
CA ILE A 44 9.80 -5.64 -3.37
C ILE A 44 9.71 -7.09 -2.96
N GLY A 45 10.83 -7.79 -3.15
CA GLY A 45 10.99 -9.16 -2.72
C GLY A 45 11.10 -9.26 -1.22
N ILE A 46 10.36 -10.18 -0.61
CA ILE A 46 10.34 -10.43 0.83
C ILE A 46 10.71 -11.89 1.08
N GLY A 47 11.53 -12.12 2.11
CA GLY A 47 12.17 -13.41 2.39
C GLY A 47 13.56 -13.50 1.77
N GLU A 48 14.35 -14.47 2.24
CA GLU A 48 15.72 -14.69 1.79
C GLU A 48 15.79 -15.08 0.31
N ALA A 49 14.80 -15.84 -0.17
CA ALA A 49 14.69 -16.23 -1.57
C ALA A 49 13.77 -15.29 -2.37
N GLU A 50 13.32 -14.19 -1.74
CA GLU A 50 12.34 -13.25 -2.29
C GLU A 50 11.11 -13.95 -2.87
N GLU A 51 10.64 -14.98 -2.18
CA GLU A 51 9.52 -15.81 -2.59
C GLU A 51 8.21 -15.02 -2.63
N VAL A 52 8.07 -14.00 -1.78
CA VAL A 52 6.95 -13.05 -1.78
C VAL A 52 7.36 -11.79 -2.53
N GLN A 53 6.46 -11.26 -3.36
CA GLN A 53 6.63 -10.02 -4.11
C GLN A 53 5.50 -9.08 -3.74
N LEU A 54 5.79 -8.05 -2.94
CA LEU A 54 4.81 -7.04 -2.55
C LEU A 54 4.82 -5.88 -3.53
N PHE A 55 3.67 -5.63 -4.13
CA PHE A 55 3.45 -4.52 -5.05
C PHE A 55 3.14 -3.23 -4.29
N TYR A 56 3.70 -2.12 -4.76
CA TYR A 56 3.46 -0.81 -4.18
C TYR A 56 3.18 0.26 -5.24
N TYR A 57 2.44 1.29 -4.81
CA TYR A 57 2.32 2.58 -5.49
C TYR A 57 2.98 3.62 -4.59
N PHE A 58 4.05 4.24 -5.06
CA PHE A 58 4.74 5.30 -4.35
C PHE A 58 4.50 6.64 -5.05
N ILE A 59 3.95 7.59 -4.31
CA ILE A 59 3.70 8.93 -4.81
C ILE A 59 4.50 9.90 -3.97
N LYS A 60 5.36 10.68 -4.63
CA LYS A 60 6.11 11.75 -3.97
C LYS A 60 5.17 12.88 -3.56
N SER A 61 5.48 13.54 -2.45
CA SER A 61 4.74 14.75 -2.08
C SER A 61 4.87 15.80 -3.18
N GLU A 62 3.75 16.46 -3.47
CA GLU A 62 3.69 17.56 -4.45
C GLU A 62 4.19 18.89 -3.85
N ARG A 63 4.54 18.91 -2.54
CA ARG A 63 5.12 20.07 -1.84
C ARG A 63 6.65 20.02 -1.79
N ASN A 64 7.23 19.30 -0.84
CA ASN A 64 8.68 19.14 -0.70
C ASN A 64 9.02 17.69 -0.37
N PRO A 65 9.10 16.81 -1.37
CA PRO A 65 9.24 15.37 -1.15
C PRO A 65 10.52 14.96 -0.42
N ALA A 66 11.55 15.82 -0.39
CA ALA A 66 12.78 15.56 0.36
C ALA A 66 12.60 15.71 1.87
N GLU A 67 11.79 16.69 2.31
CA GLU A 67 11.57 17.03 3.71
C GLU A 67 10.26 16.45 4.27
N ASP A 68 9.27 16.25 3.41
CA ASP A 68 7.95 15.80 3.80
C ASP A 68 8.00 14.35 4.31
N PRO A 69 7.16 14.02 5.32
CA PRO A 69 7.17 12.69 5.92
C PRO A 69 6.83 11.62 4.89
N LEU A 70 7.23 10.39 5.20
CA LEU A 70 6.78 9.22 4.47
C LEU A 70 5.67 8.54 5.24
N LEU A 71 4.58 8.25 4.55
CA LEU A 71 3.43 7.53 5.07
C LEU A 71 3.27 6.19 4.35
N LEU A 72 3.16 5.11 5.10
CA LEU A 72 2.72 3.81 4.59
C LEU A 72 1.20 3.69 4.82
N TRP A 73 0.46 3.46 3.75
CA TRP A 73 -0.97 3.17 3.77
C TRP A 73 -1.22 1.68 3.58
N LEU A 74 -2.06 1.11 4.44
CA LEU A 74 -2.47 -0.29 4.41
C LEU A 74 -3.99 -0.38 4.42
N SER A 75 -4.58 -0.86 3.33
CA SER A 75 -6.01 -1.18 3.28
C SER A 75 -6.33 -2.43 4.10
N GLY A 76 -7.55 -2.49 4.64
CA GLY A 76 -8.03 -3.57 5.51
C GLY A 76 -8.59 -4.79 4.76
N GLY A 77 -9.70 -5.35 5.24
CA GLY A 77 -10.37 -6.51 4.64
C GLY A 77 -10.46 -7.69 5.61
N PRO A 78 -9.41 -8.53 5.72
CA PRO A 78 -8.05 -8.47 5.14
C PRO A 78 -8.00 -8.79 3.64
N GLY A 79 -6.94 -8.35 2.95
CA GLY A 79 -6.70 -8.69 1.54
C GLY A 79 -7.18 -7.66 0.51
N CYS A 80 -7.76 -6.54 0.95
CA CYS A 80 -8.15 -5.48 0.04
C CYS A 80 -6.89 -4.78 -0.51
N SER A 81 -6.89 -4.51 -1.82
CA SER A 81 -5.81 -3.75 -2.44
C SER A 81 -5.80 -2.30 -1.95
N SER A 82 -4.61 -1.74 -1.76
CA SER A 82 -4.45 -0.32 -1.44
C SER A 82 -4.72 0.59 -2.65
N LEU A 83 -4.96 0.02 -3.84
CA LEU A 83 -5.50 0.74 -4.99
C LEU A 83 -6.85 1.38 -4.68
N SER A 84 -7.67 0.79 -3.78
CA SER A 84 -8.93 1.40 -3.35
C SER A 84 -8.69 2.77 -2.74
N ALA A 85 -7.71 2.89 -1.85
CA ALA A 85 -7.40 4.15 -1.20
C ALA A 85 -6.78 5.16 -2.17
N PHE A 86 -5.93 4.67 -3.08
CA PHE A 86 -5.34 5.47 -4.15
C PHE A 86 -6.37 6.13 -5.07
N LEU A 87 -7.49 5.45 -5.39
CA LEU A 87 -8.52 5.99 -6.32
C LEU A 87 -9.78 6.54 -5.64
N LEU A 88 -10.15 6.06 -4.45
CA LEU A 88 -11.47 6.28 -3.85
C LEU A 88 -11.42 6.97 -2.49
N GLU A 89 -10.25 7.10 -1.88
CA GLU A 89 -10.12 7.67 -0.54
C GLU A 89 -9.24 8.92 -0.56
N ASN A 90 -7.92 8.78 -0.52
CA ASN A 90 -7.00 9.87 -0.23
C ASN A 90 -5.84 10.02 -1.22
N GLY A 91 -5.84 9.24 -2.30
CA GLY A 91 -4.82 9.34 -3.33
C GLY A 91 -4.99 10.56 -4.25
N PRO A 92 -4.02 10.76 -5.15
CA PRO A 92 -3.96 11.93 -6.03
C PRO A 92 -4.96 11.89 -7.18
N LEU A 93 -5.62 10.76 -7.41
CA LEU A 93 -6.58 10.58 -8.49
C LEU A 93 -7.93 10.13 -7.94
N THR A 94 -8.99 10.47 -8.66
CA THR A 94 -10.33 9.94 -8.42
C THR A 94 -11.00 9.55 -9.74
N ILE A 95 -11.94 8.62 -9.65
CA ILE A 95 -12.72 8.15 -10.80
C ILE A 95 -13.87 9.13 -11.04
N LYS A 96 -13.95 9.69 -12.26
CA LYS A 96 -15.10 10.45 -12.71
C LYS A 96 -16.22 9.48 -13.12
N LEU A 97 -17.25 9.38 -12.28
CA LEU A 97 -18.38 8.47 -12.50
C LEU A 97 -19.41 9.01 -13.51
N ASP A 98 -19.48 10.33 -13.68
CA ASP A 98 -20.45 10.96 -14.58
C ASP A 98 -20.23 10.52 -16.03
N GLY A 99 -21.25 9.89 -16.62
CA GLY A 99 -21.23 9.45 -18.01
C GLY A 99 -20.44 8.16 -18.27
N TYR A 100 -20.16 7.35 -17.24
CA TYR A 100 -19.50 6.06 -17.42
C TYR A 100 -20.32 5.12 -18.31
N ASN A 101 -19.70 4.65 -19.39
CA ASN A 101 -20.33 3.83 -20.43
C ASN A 101 -19.87 2.36 -20.41
N GLY A 102 -19.16 1.93 -19.36
CA GLY A 102 -18.59 0.58 -19.26
C GLY A 102 -17.19 0.41 -19.85
N GLY A 103 -16.58 1.48 -20.39
CA GLY A 103 -15.22 1.47 -20.92
C GLY A 103 -14.12 1.71 -19.87
N ILE A 104 -12.99 2.29 -20.28
CA ILE A 104 -11.95 2.73 -19.33
C ILE A 104 -12.51 3.93 -18.54
N PRO A 105 -12.54 3.88 -17.20
CA PRO A 105 -13.02 5.00 -16.39
C PRO A 105 -12.14 6.23 -16.61
N SER A 106 -12.76 7.40 -16.69
CA SER A 106 -12.00 8.67 -16.69
C SER A 106 -11.45 8.95 -15.30
N LEU A 107 -10.19 9.35 -15.23
CA LEU A 107 -9.46 9.72 -14.02
C LEU A 107 -9.22 11.23 -14.03
N VAL A 108 -9.41 11.85 -12.87
CA VAL A 108 -9.15 13.27 -12.65
C VAL A 108 -8.37 13.46 -11.36
N SER A 109 -7.62 14.56 -11.24
CA SER A 109 -6.86 14.86 -10.03
C SER A 109 -7.79 15.11 -8.84
N SER A 110 -7.40 14.61 -7.67
CA SER A 110 -8.05 14.86 -6.40
C SER A 110 -7.52 16.14 -5.74
N THR A 111 -8.42 17.04 -5.36
CA THR A 111 -8.08 18.29 -4.66
C THR A 111 -7.70 18.09 -3.20
N TYR A 112 -7.98 16.93 -2.62
CA TYR A 112 -7.76 16.64 -1.19
C TYR A 112 -6.80 15.47 -0.95
N SER A 113 -5.98 15.15 -1.95
CA SER A 113 -4.98 14.09 -1.85
C SER A 113 -4.00 14.32 -0.71
N TRP A 114 -3.66 13.25 0.02
CA TRP A 114 -2.63 13.32 1.05
C TRP A 114 -1.23 13.64 0.49
N THR A 115 -0.99 13.33 -0.78
CA THR A 115 0.26 13.68 -1.48
C THR A 115 0.39 15.18 -1.73
N ASN A 116 -0.74 15.86 -1.92
CA ASN A 116 -0.83 17.29 -2.12
C ASN A 116 -0.60 18.09 -0.84
N VAL A 117 -1.01 17.55 0.31
CA VAL A 117 -1.09 18.34 1.55
C VAL A 117 -0.09 17.93 2.64
N ILE A 118 0.34 16.66 2.71
CA ILE A 118 1.01 16.16 3.92
C ILE A 118 2.26 15.32 3.75
N ALA A 119 2.40 14.47 2.72
CA ALA A 119 3.42 13.42 2.75
C ALA A 119 3.79 12.85 1.38
N ASN A 120 4.94 12.17 1.33
CA ASN A 120 5.17 11.09 0.40
C ASN A 120 4.35 9.87 0.86
N VAL A 121 3.65 9.17 -0.04
CA VAL A 121 2.74 8.08 0.35
C VAL A 121 3.07 6.80 -0.41
N ILE A 122 3.22 5.70 0.33
CA ILE A 122 3.29 4.33 -0.20
C ILE A 122 1.96 3.65 0.06
N TYR A 123 1.26 3.25 -1.00
CA TYR A 123 0.11 2.36 -0.93
C TYR A 123 0.62 0.94 -1.18
N LEU A 124 0.55 0.08 -0.16
CA LEU A 124 1.09 -1.27 -0.22
C LEU A 124 -0.02 -2.31 -0.38
N ASP A 125 0.10 -3.16 -1.37
CA ASP A 125 -0.75 -4.33 -1.50
C ASP A 125 -0.23 -5.46 -0.61
N GLN A 126 -0.92 -5.74 0.50
CA GLN A 126 -0.60 -6.85 1.40
C GLN A 126 -1.87 -7.39 2.07
N PRO A 127 -1.95 -8.70 2.37
CA PRO A 127 -0.97 -9.76 2.13
C PRO A 127 -0.84 -10.17 0.65
N VAL A 128 -0.05 -11.22 0.38
CA VAL A 128 -0.02 -11.90 -0.94
C VAL A 128 -1.44 -12.22 -1.42
N GLY A 129 -1.74 -11.93 -2.68
CA GLY A 129 -3.07 -12.06 -3.28
C GLY A 129 -3.89 -10.77 -3.24
N SER A 130 -3.47 -9.77 -2.47
CA SER A 130 -4.07 -8.42 -2.52
C SER A 130 -3.57 -7.69 -3.76
N GLY A 131 -4.49 -7.16 -4.57
CA GLY A 131 -4.15 -6.38 -5.76
C GLY A 131 -3.17 -7.11 -6.67
N PHE A 132 -1.95 -6.57 -6.81
CA PHE A 132 -0.92 -7.15 -7.67
C PHE A 132 0.15 -7.95 -6.91
N SER A 133 0.12 -7.99 -5.59
CA SER A 133 1.09 -8.74 -4.78
C SER A 133 0.93 -10.25 -4.95
N PHE A 134 2.05 -10.96 -5.15
CA PHE A 134 2.04 -12.38 -5.47
C PHE A 134 3.19 -13.14 -4.79
N SER A 135 3.20 -14.47 -4.96
CA SER A 135 4.32 -15.31 -4.57
C SER A 135 4.86 -16.08 -5.76
N LYS A 136 6.19 -16.22 -5.82
CA LYS A 136 6.92 -17.04 -6.79
C LYS A 136 6.76 -18.53 -6.54
N THR A 137 6.31 -18.93 -5.35
CA THR A 137 6.08 -20.33 -4.99
C THR A 137 4.63 -20.58 -4.60
N PRO A 138 4.08 -21.78 -4.89
CA PRO A 138 2.73 -22.15 -4.48
C PRO A 138 2.61 -22.38 -2.95
N ARG A 139 3.71 -22.33 -2.20
CA ARG A 139 3.77 -22.53 -0.75
C ARG A 139 3.88 -21.18 -0.03
N VAL A 140 2.84 -20.37 -0.10
CA VAL A 140 2.72 -19.24 0.83
C VAL A 140 1.93 -19.75 2.03
N ASP A 141 2.51 -19.60 3.22
CA ASP A 141 1.78 -19.85 4.45
C ASP A 141 0.49 -19.04 4.49
N ILE A 142 -0.55 -19.60 5.11
CA ILE A 142 -1.79 -18.88 5.38
C ILE A 142 -1.42 -17.57 6.11
N PRO A 143 -1.85 -16.40 5.60
CA PRO A 143 -1.55 -15.13 6.25
C PRO A 143 -1.95 -15.13 7.71
N SER A 144 -1.09 -14.57 8.56
CA SER A 144 -1.35 -14.36 9.98
C SER A 144 -0.87 -12.97 10.38
N ASP A 145 -1.50 -12.36 11.38
CA ASP A 145 -1.16 -10.99 11.80
C ASP A 145 0.34 -10.83 12.09
N THR A 146 0.95 -11.81 12.77
CA THR A 146 2.38 -11.78 13.08
C THR A 146 3.24 -11.96 11.83
N GLY A 147 2.82 -12.83 10.91
CA GLY A 147 3.51 -13.05 9.64
C GLY A 147 3.50 -11.81 8.75
N GLU A 148 2.33 -11.18 8.60
CA GLU A 148 2.19 -9.97 7.78
C GLU A 148 2.89 -8.76 8.42
N ALA A 149 2.83 -8.61 9.75
CA ALA A 149 3.60 -7.59 10.45
C ALA A 149 5.10 -7.72 10.18
N LYS A 150 5.64 -8.95 10.20
CA LYS A 150 7.05 -9.22 9.87
C LYS A 150 7.37 -8.89 8.42
N ARG A 151 6.51 -9.27 7.47
CA ARG A 151 6.69 -8.98 6.03
C ARG A 151 6.66 -7.48 5.73
N VAL A 152 5.71 -6.75 6.30
CA VAL A 152 5.63 -5.29 6.18
C VAL A 152 6.84 -4.61 6.82
N HIS A 153 7.32 -5.13 7.96
CA HIS A 153 8.56 -4.64 8.57
C HIS A 153 9.77 -4.82 7.64
N GLU A 154 9.92 -5.99 7.04
CA GLU A 154 11.00 -6.27 6.08
C GLU A 154 10.88 -5.38 4.83
N PHE A 155 9.67 -5.19 4.29
CA PHE A 155 9.39 -4.26 3.20
C PHE A 155 9.90 -2.86 3.54
N LEU A 156 9.55 -2.35 4.73
CA LEU A 156 9.98 -1.04 5.19
C LEU A 156 11.50 -0.97 5.37
N GLN A 157 12.16 -2.04 5.85
CA GLN A 157 13.62 -2.05 5.98
C GLN A 157 14.34 -1.97 4.63
N LYS A 158 13.80 -2.64 3.60
CA LYS A 158 14.36 -2.63 2.23
C LYS A 158 14.12 -1.29 1.52
N GLN A 159 12.91 -0.73 1.64
CA GLN A 159 12.56 0.56 1.05
C GLN A 159 13.18 1.75 1.79
N LEU A 160 13.24 1.67 3.12
CA LEU A 160 13.61 2.77 3.99
C LEU A 160 14.84 2.38 4.78
N PHE A 161 15.99 2.44 4.10
CA PHE A 161 17.27 2.42 4.78
C PHE A 161 17.31 3.58 5.80
N LYS A 162 16.98 3.29 7.06
CA LYS A 162 17.23 4.11 8.27
C LYS A 162 16.30 5.29 8.58
N LYS A 163 14.99 5.27 8.24
CA LYS A 163 14.04 6.26 8.78
C LYS A 163 13.39 5.78 10.10
N SER A 164 13.38 6.63 11.13
CA SER A 164 12.74 6.33 12.42
C SER A 164 11.22 6.49 12.33
N GLN A 165 10.44 5.49 12.78
CA GLN A 165 8.99 5.62 12.91
C GLN A 165 8.63 6.74 13.91
N LYS A 166 7.64 7.56 13.55
CA LYS A 166 7.14 8.66 14.40
C LYS A 166 5.78 8.38 15.05
N GLY A 167 4.97 7.52 14.46
CA GLY A 167 3.65 7.17 14.97
C GLY A 167 2.85 6.30 14.00
N TYR A 168 1.56 6.15 14.27
CA TYR A 168 0.58 5.49 13.41
C TYR A 168 -0.79 6.16 13.58
N VAL A 169 -1.64 6.06 12.56
CA VAL A 169 -3.03 6.52 12.58
C VAL A 169 -3.91 5.34 12.15
N LEU A 170 -5.06 5.17 12.80
CA LEU A 170 -6.01 4.11 12.49
C LEU A 170 -7.34 4.70 12.06
N GLY A 171 -7.76 4.44 10.82
CA GLY A 171 -9.10 4.77 10.32
C GLY A 171 -10.05 3.61 10.55
N ASN A 172 -11.07 3.81 11.38
CA ASN A 172 -12.12 2.82 11.68
C ASN A 172 -11.61 1.39 12.00
N PRO A 173 -10.62 1.22 12.90
CA PRO A 173 -9.97 -0.06 13.13
C PRO A 173 -10.83 -1.10 13.88
N ILE A 174 -10.49 -2.37 13.71
CA ILE A 174 -10.81 -3.43 14.68
C ILE A 174 -9.72 -3.40 15.77
N THR A 175 -10.10 -3.20 17.04
CA THR A 175 -9.14 -2.97 18.14
C THR A 175 -9.19 -4.00 19.28
N SER A 176 -10.18 -4.89 19.33
CA SER A 176 -10.23 -5.96 20.33
C SER A 176 -10.96 -7.21 19.83
N ASN A 177 -10.44 -8.39 20.22
CA ASN A 177 -10.93 -9.70 19.77
C ASN A 177 -12.03 -10.32 20.65
N GLY A 178 -12.83 -9.52 21.35
CA GLY A 178 -13.86 -10.10 22.20
C GLY A 178 -14.90 -9.17 22.82
N SER A 179 -14.70 -7.84 22.77
CA SER A 179 -15.67 -6.90 23.37
C SER A 179 -16.01 -5.60 22.60
N PRO A 180 -15.89 -5.49 21.25
CA PRO A 180 -16.40 -4.33 20.51
C PRO A 180 -17.58 -4.61 19.56
N ILE A 181 -17.95 -5.84 19.21
CA ILE A 181 -19.06 -6.02 18.24
C ILE A 181 -20.42 -5.61 18.81
N ASN A 182 -20.55 -5.58 20.15
CA ASN A 182 -21.79 -5.16 20.81
C ASN A 182 -22.18 -3.71 20.58
N TYR A 183 -21.30 -2.81 20.12
CA TYR A 183 -21.76 -1.45 19.74
C TYR A 183 -22.49 -1.44 18.40
N ARG A 184 -22.28 -2.45 17.53
CA ARG A 184 -22.88 -2.46 16.19
C ARG A 184 -24.39 -2.60 16.27
N ILE A 185 -24.90 -3.39 17.22
CA ILE A 185 -26.33 -3.61 17.41
C ILE A 185 -27.03 -2.34 17.93
N PRO A 186 -26.61 -1.70 19.05
CA PRO A 186 -27.11 -0.40 19.49
C PRO A 186 -26.89 0.72 18.48
N PHE A 187 -25.76 0.75 17.74
CA PHE A 187 -25.53 1.74 16.69
C PHE A 187 -26.56 1.58 15.56
N SER A 188 -26.74 0.35 15.05
CA SER A 188 -27.72 0.07 14.00
C SER A 188 -29.13 0.41 14.44
N HIS A 189 -29.49 0.08 15.68
CA HIS A 189 -30.81 0.39 16.25
C HIS A 189 -31.01 1.90 16.42
N GLY A 190 -30.05 2.62 17.01
CA GLY A 190 -30.10 4.07 17.18
C GLY A 190 -30.12 4.86 15.86
N MET A 191 -29.66 4.25 14.76
CA MET A 191 -29.75 4.78 13.40
C MET A 191 -30.98 4.28 12.62
N ALA A 192 -31.89 3.55 13.27
CA ALA A 192 -33.09 2.93 12.69
C ALA A 192 -32.82 1.98 11.51
N LEU A 193 -31.65 1.33 11.49
CA LEU A 193 -31.27 0.32 10.49
C LEU A 193 -31.82 -1.08 10.83
N ILE A 194 -32.13 -1.33 12.09
CA ILE A 194 -32.79 -2.54 12.58
C ILE A 194 -34.01 -2.15 13.42
N SER A 195 -35.06 -2.97 13.40
CA SER A 195 -36.28 -2.75 14.17
C SER A 195 -36.07 -3.01 15.67
N ASP A 196 -36.98 -2.49 16.49
CA ASP A 196 -37.03 -2.80 17.94
C ASP A 196 -37.11 -4.31 18.17
N GLU A 197 -37.94 -5.01 17.38
CA GLU A 197 -38.08 -6.47 17.43
C GLU A 197 -36.76 -7.21 17.20
N LEU A 198 -35.86 -6.70 16.33
CA LEU A 198 -34.55 -7.30 16.09
C LEU A 198 -33.51 -6.90 17.14
N TYR A 199 -33.73 -5.78 17.83
CA TYR A 199 -32.83 -5.27 18.87
C TYR A 199 -33.07 -5.94 20.23
N GLU A 200 -34.30 -6.38 20.51
CA GLU A 200 -34.70 -6.97 21.78
C GLU A 200 -34.46 -8.48 21.91
N VAL A 201 -33.99 -9.16 20.83
CA VAL A 201 -33.65 -10.60 20.79
C VAL A 201 -32.27 -10.87 21.39
#